data_AF-A0A818F145-F1
#
_entry.id   AF-A0A818F145-F1
#
_cell.length_a   1.000
_cell.length_b   1.000
_cell.length_c   1.000
_cell.angle_alpha   90.00
_cell.angle_beta   90.00
_cell.angle_gamma   90.00
#
_symmetry.space_group_name_H-M   'P 1'
#
loop_
_entity.id
_entity.type
_entity.pdbx_description
1 polymer ?
#
loop_
_entity_poly.entity_id
_entity_poly.type
_entity_poly.pdbx_seq_one_letter_code
_entity_poly.pdbx_strand_id
1 'polypeptide(L)'
;MKPFLQTFIQDKLHSLQMDYEHNIALIGYEFEDHRLAYEIQQQQEQQQNLNVHQQQLIENLCHRKYQNEMSKCDFNSLKQLLRQKELPKSLDTIQIVFPVYIQAIDDPRIRQEYLNRHEQIMETYKSEMMILLVYIAEIFMLEIQQLFDDEMAKLWQEQHCLPIKKRFNSIVLNLMEQRFANITKKVQCISQYKLSSLVDESLTL
;
A
#
# COMPACT_ATOMS: atom_id res chain seq x y z
N MET A 1 -29.48 25.76 -9.64
CA MET A 1 -28.32 25.63 -10.55
C MET A 1 -27.05 26.33 -10.08
N LYS A 2 -27.08 27.58 -9.59
CA LYS A 2 -25.87 28.27 -9.07
C LYS A 2 -25.14 27.58 -7.88
N PRO A 3 -25.83 26.98 -6.89
CA PRO A 3 -25.15 26.35 -5.75
C PRO A 3 -24.36 25.10 -6.14
N PHE A 4 -24.92 24.29 -7.03
CA PHE A 4 -24.32 23.04 -7.50
C PHE A 4 -23.01 23.27 -8.27
N LEU A 5 -22.99 24.26 -9.18
CA LEU A 5 -21.77 24.62 -9.91
C LEU A 5 -20.67 25.16 -9.00
N GLN A 6 -21.04 25.86 -7.93
CA GLN A 6 -20.09 26.40 -6.96
C GLN A 6 -19.45 25.29 -6.12
N THR A 7 -20.25 24.32 -5.64
CA THR A 7 -19.75 23.13 -4.94
C THR A 7 -18.86 22.30 -5.86
N PHE A 8 -19.27 22.02 -7.10
CA PHE A 8 -18.48 21.27 -8.06
C PHE A 8 -17.11 21.91 -8.37
N ILE A 9 -17.06 23.23 -8.54
CA ILE A 9 -15.80 23.95 -8.77
C ILE A 9 -14.90 23.90 -7.53
N GLN A 10 -15.49 24.00 -6.34
CA GLN A 10 -14.75 23.97 -5.08
C GLN A 10 -14.19 22.58 -4.79
N ASP A 11 -14.94 21.52 -5.09
CA ASP A 11 -14.49 20.13 -4.99
C ASP A 11 -13.40 19.81 -6.02
N LYS A 12 -13.54 20.28 -7.26
CA LYS A 12 -12.51 20.16 -8.31
C LYS A 12 -11.21 20.89 -7.94
N LEU A 13 -11.31 22.10 -7.37
CA LEU A 13 -10.15 22.86 -6.91
C LEU A 13 -9.48 22.19 -5.72
N HIS A 14 -10.27 21.64 -4.79
CA HIS A 14 -9.74 20.91 -3.64
C HIS A 14 -9.03 19.62 -4.06
N SER A 15 -9.61 18.84 -4.97
CA SER A 15 -8.98 17.66 -5.57
C SER A 15 -7.67 17.99 -6.28
N LEU A 16 -7.63 19.05 -7.09
CA LEU A 16 -6.39 19.51 -7.73
C LEU A 16 -5.34 19.95 -6.71
N GLN A 17 -5.74 20.68 -5.66
CA GLN A 17 -4.82 21.11 -4.61
C GLN A 17 -4.24 19.91 -3.83
N MET A 18 -5.06 18.91 -3.53
CA MET A 18 -4.64 17.66 -2.92
C MET A 18 -3.64 16.89 -3.81
N ASP A 19 -3.86 16.85 -5.13
CA ASP A 19 -2.92 16.25 -6.09
C ASP A 19 -1.57 16.98 -6.08
N TYR A 20 -1.57 18.31 -6.03
CA TYR A 20 -0.34 19.10 -5.98
C TYR A 20 0.43 18.91 -4.66
N GLU A 21 -0.25 19.01 -3.52
CA GLU A 21 0.37 18.82 -2.20
C GLU A 21 0.92 17.40 -2.03
N HIS A 22 0.21 16.39 -2.54
CA HIS A 22 0.66 15.00 -2.57
C HIS A 22 1.94 14.83 -3.39
N ASN A 23 1.96 15.34 -4.63
CA ASN A 23 3.14 15.25 -5.49
C ASN A 23 4.35 15.97 -4.89
N ILE A 24 4.15 17.16 -4.28
CA ILE A 24 5.22 17.89 -3.58
C ILE A 24 5.76 17.07 -2.40
N ALA A 25 4.88 16.44 -1.61
CA ALA A 25 5.31 15.60 -0.49
C ALA A 25 6.12 14.39 -0.96
N LEU A 26 5.70 13.72 -2.03
CA LEU A 26 6.45 12.60 -2.62
C LEU A 26 7.85 13.01 -3.09
N ILE A 27 7.96 14.14 -3.78
CA ILE A 27 9.25 14.71 -4.20
C ILE A 27 10.12 15.00 -2.96
N GLY A 28 9.52 15.55 -1.90
CA GLY A 28 10.20 15.80 -0.63
C GLY A 28 10.76 14.53 0.00
N TYR A 29 9.98 13.45 0.04
CA TYR A 29 10.44 12.16 0.55
C TYR A 29 11.55 11.53 -0.30
N GLU A 30 11.51 11.70 -1.62
CA GLU A 30 12.56 11.22 -2.53
C GLU A 30 13.86 11.98 -2.37
N PHE A 31 13.78 13.31 -2.28
CA PHE A 31 14.93 14.14 -1.99
C PHE A 31 15.59 13.74 -0.67
N GLU A 32 14.79 13.54 0.38
CA GLU A 32 15.28 13.13 1.69
C GLU A 32 15.89 11.72 1.69
N ASP A 33 15.32 10.78 0.93
CA ASP A 33 15.91 9.44 0.77
C ASP A 33 17.28 9.51 0.09
N HIS A 34 17.39 10.30 -0.98
CA HIS A 34 18.67 10.52 -1.68
C HIS A 34 19.71 11.20 -0.78
N ARG A 35 19.30 12.19 0.03
CA ARG A 35 20.17 12.85 1.01
C ARG A 35 20.71 11.85 2.04
N LEU A 36 19.84 11.04 2.63
CA LEU A 36 20.22 10.04 3.63
C LEU A 36 21.12 8.95 3.04
N ALA A 37 20.83 8.48 1.82
CA ALA A 37 21.67 7.51 1.12
C ALA A 37 23.09 8.06 0.87
N TYR A 38 23.18 9.32 0.43
CA TYR A 38 24.45 10.00 0.23
C TYR A 38 25.25 10.17 1.53
N GLU A 39 24.59 10.54 2.63
CA GLU A 39 25.24 10.68 3.94
C GLU A 39 25.77 9.35 4.48
N ILE A 40 25.03 8.25 4.30
CA ILE A 40 25.50 6.91 4.65
C ILE A 40 26.77 6.57 3.86
N GLN A 41 26.78 6.84 2.55
CA GLN A 41 27.94 6.61 1.70
C GLN A 41 29.16 7.42 2.15
N GLN A 42 28.99 8.72 2.41
CA GLN A 42 30.05 9.59 2.89
C GLN A 42 30.66 9.11 4.22
N GLN A 43 29.83 8.65 5.16
CA GLN A 43 30.31 8.11 6.44
C GLN A 43 31.14 6.84 6.27
N GLN A 44 30.81 5.99 5.29
CA GLN A 44 31.56 4.78 5.00
C GLN A 44 32.91 5.08 4.32
N GLU A 45 32.93 6.06 3.39
CA GLU A 45 34.15 6.53 2.72
C GLU A 45 35.15 7.13 3.73
N GLN A 46 34.67 7.95 4.67
CA GLN A 46 35.51 8.55 5.73
C GLN A 46 36.15 7.52 6.66
N GLN A 47 35.51 6.36 6.86
CA GLN A 47 36.05 5.28 7.67
C GLN A 47 37.07 4.39 6.93
N GLN A 48 37.36 4.68 5.66
CA GLN A 48 38.14 3.80 4.77
C GLN A 48 37.60 2.36 4.71
N ASN A 49 36.29 2.21 4.95
CA ASN A 49 35.57 0.95 4.97
C ASN A 49 34.67 0.88 3.73
N LEU A 50 35.29 0.75 2.56
CA LEU A 50 34.57 0.42 1.33
C LEU A 50 34.15 -1.05 1.38
N ASN A 51 33.09 -1.33 2.13
CA ASN A 51 32.49 -2.64 2.20
C ASN A 51 31.20 -2.65 1.36
N VAL A 52 31.35 -2.98 0.08
CA VAL A 52 30.25 -3.10 -0.90
C VAL A 52 29.13 -4.00 -0.36
N HIS A 53 29.49 -5.06 0.39
CA HIS A 53 28.50 -5.95 1.00
C HIS A 53 27.61 -5.24 2.03
N GLN A 54 28.19 -4.36 2.86
CA GLN A 54 27.45 -3.59 3.85
C GLN A 54 26.52 -2.55 3.20
N GLN A 55 26.95 -1.92 2.10
CA GLN A 55 26.10 -1.04 1.31
C GLN A 55 24.90 -1.79 0.75
N GLN A 56 25.15 -2.94 0.12
CA GLN A 56 24.12 -3.77 -0.46
C GLN A 56 23.13 -4.30 0.60
N LEU A 57 23.61 -4.61 1.81
CA LEU A 57 22.75 -5.00 2.93
C LEU A 57 21.83 -3.86 3.36
N ILE A 58 22.33 -2.63 3.45
CA ILE A 58 21.49 -1.45 3.77
C ILE A 58 20.44 -1.24 2.68
N GLU A 59 20.82 -1.31 1.41
CA GLU A 59 19.90 -1.13 0.28
C GLU A 59 18.81 -2.21 0.28
N ASN A 60 19.18 -3.48 0.50
CA ASN A 60 18.22 -4.58 0.62
C ASN A 60 17.24 -4.35 1.77
N LEU A 61 17.73 -3.92 2.94
CA LEU A 61 16.88 -3.62 4.09
C LEU A 61 15.93 -2.45 3.82
N CYS A 62 16.40 -1.38 3.16
CA CYS A 62 15.54 -0.27 2.75
C CYS A 62 14.47 -0.74 1.74
N HIS A 63 14.84 -1.57 0.78
CA HIS A 63 13.90 -2.12 -0.20
C HIS A 63 12.84 -3.01 0.47
N ARG A 64 13.26 -3.93 1.35
CA ARG A 64 12.34 -4.79 2.12
C ARG A 64 11.45 -3.97 3.06
N LYS A 65 12.00 -2.93 3.70
CA LYS A 65 11.20 -2.01 4.51
C LYS A 65 10.10 -1.37 3.68
N TYR A 66 10.42 -0.88 2.49
CA TYR A 66 9.43 -0.31 1.58
C TYR A 66 8.33 -1.32 1.19
N GLN A 67 8.72 -2.53 0.76
CA GLN A 67 7.77 -3.59 0.41
C GLN A 67 6.86 -3.97 1.59
N ASN A 68 7.43 -4.06 2.79
CA ASN A 68 6.71 -4.39 4.01
C ASN A 68 5.67 -3.32 4.36
N GLU A 69 6.07 -2.05 4.37
CA GLU A 69 5.14 -0.96 4.66
C GLU A 69 4.04 -0.85 3.59
N MET A 70 4.37 -1.06 2.30
CA MET A 70 3.37 -1.08 1.24
C MET A 70 2.36 -2.22 1.44
N SER A 71 2.83 -3.42 1.76
CA SER A 71 1.98 -4.59 2.01
C SER A 71 1.07 -4.39 3.22
N LYS A 72 1.57 -3.75 4.29
CA LYS A 72 0.75 -3.35 5.44
C LYS A 72 -0.35 -2.37 5.06
N CYS A 73 -0.03 -1.37 4.24
CA CYS A 73 -1.02 -0.42 3.73
C CYS A 73 -2.09 -1.14 2.89
N ASP A 74 -1.70 -1.97 1.93
CA ASP A 74 -2.64 -2.68 1.07
C ASP A 74 -3.55 -3.64 1.88
N PHE A 75 -2.98 -4.36 2.85
CA PHE A 75 -3.76 -5.19 3.79
C PHE A 75 -4.77 -4.37 4.60
N ASN A 76 -4.35 -3.22 5.15
CA ASN A 76 -5.23 -2.35 5.91
C ASN A 76 -6.35 -1.77 5.05
N SER A 77 -6.06 -1.38 3.80
CA SER A 77 -7.07 -0.94 2.84
C SER A 77 -8.10 -2.03 2.55
N LEU A 78 -7.66 -3.27 2.31
CA LEU A 78 -8.58 -4.41 2.09
C LEU A 78 -9.45 -4.70 3.32
N LYS A 79 -8.88 -4.62 4.53
CA LYS A 79 -9.67 -4.75 5.78
C LYS A 79 -10.69 -3.65 5.94
N GLN A 80 -10.35 -2.42 5.55
CA GLN A 80 -11.27 -1.29 5.62
C GLN A 80 -12.45 -1.50 4.66
N LEU A 81 -12.18 -1.89 3.42
CA LEU A 81 -13.21 -2.24 2.43
C LEU A 81 -14.13 -3.36 2.94
N LEU A 82 -13.55 -4.42 3.51
CA LEU A 82 -14.33 -5.51 4.13
C LEU A 82 -15.25 -5.01 5.25
N ARG A 83 -14.78 -4.08 6.10
CA ARG A 83 -15.61 -3.48 7.17
C ARG A 83 -16.74 -2.61 6.61
N GLN A 84 -16.49 -1.90 5.52
CA GLN A 84 -17.45 -1.05 4.83
C GLN A 84 -18.42 -1.86 3.94
N LYS A 85 -18.17 -3.16 3.75
CA LYS A 85 -18.87 -4.02 2.78
C LYS A 85 -18.76 -3.48 1.35
N GLU A 86 -17.65 -2.83 1.05
CA GLU A 86 -17.31 -2.31 -0.26
C GLU A 86 -16.36 -3.27 -0.97
N LEU A 87 -16.52 -3.38 -2.29
CA LEU A 87 -15.63 -4.18 -3.12
C LEU A 87 -14.56 -3.29 -3.77
N PRO A 88 -13.33 -3.79 -3.95
CA PRO A 88 -12.40 -3.21 -4.88
C PRO A 88 -13.08 -3.10 -6.26
N LYS A 89 -12.99 -1.93 -6.89
CA LYS A 89 -13.53 -1.68 -8.24
C LYS A 89 -13.04 -2.69 -9.30
N SER A 90 -11.86 -3.28 -9.09
CA SER A 90 -11.34 -4.36 -9.94
C SER A 90 -12.25 -5.59 -9.96
N LEU A 91 -13.00 -5.86 -8.89
CA LEU A 91 -13.96 -6.96 -8.79
C LEU A 91 -15.33 -6.63 -9.38
N ASP A 92 -15.67 -5.35 -9.61
CA ASP A 92 -16.91 -4.96 -10.30
C ASP A 92 -16.96 -5.47 -11.75
N THR A 93 -15.80 -5.83 -12.30
CA THR A 93 -15.69 -6.41 -13.65
C THR A 93 -16.02 -7.91 -13.71
N ILE A 94 -16.20 -8.57 -12.56
CA ILE A 94 -16.57 -9.99 -12.51
C ILE A 94 -18.04 -10.14 -12.91
N GLN A 95 -18.28 -10.32 -14.20
CA GLN A 95 -19.58 -10.66 -14.74
C GLN A 95 -19.82 -12.17 -14.58
N ILE A 96 -20.65 -12.54 -13.61
CA ILE A 96 -21.23 -13.88 -13.59
C ILE A 96 -22.38 -13.87 -14.58
N VAL A 97 -22.17 -14.56 -15.70
CA VAL A 97 -23.12 -14.62 -16.80
C VAL A 97 -24.38 -15.34 -16.33
N PHE A 98 -25.54 -14.70 -16.50
CA PHE A 98 -26.82 -15.35 -16.31
C PHE A 98 -26.92 -16.55 -17.26
N PRO A 99 -27.24 -17.77 -16.77
CA PRO A 99 -27.72 -18.80 -17.67
C PRO A 99 -28.97 -18.24 -18.36
N VAL A 100 -28.87 -18.10 -19.68
CA VAL A 100 -29.78 -17.35 -20.56
C VAL A 100 -31.16 -18.01 -20.59
N TYR A 101 -31.99 -17.87 -19.55
CA TYR A 101 -33.42 -18.23 -19.57
C TYR A 101 -34.30 -17.43 -18.59
N ILE A 102 -33.76 -16.52 -17.77
CA ILE A 102 -34.60 -15.75 -16.81
C ILE A 102 -35.61 -14.85 -17.53
N GLN A 103 -35.24 -14.30 -18.70
CA GLN A 103 -36.17 -13.52 -19.52
C GLN A 103 -37.29 -14.37 -20.16
N ALA A 104 -37.10 -15.70 -20.24
CA ALA A 104 -38.12 -16.63 -20.74
C ALA A 104 -39.13 -17.06 -19.66
N ILE A 105 -39.01 -16.56 -18.43
CA ILE A 105 -40.00 -16.79 -17.37
C ILE A 105 -41.17 -15.83 -17.55
N ASP A 106 -42.32 -16.37 -17.94
CA ASP A 106 -43.55 -15.60 -18.19
C ASP A 106 -44.14 -14.99 -16.92
N ASP A 107 -44.11 -15.70 -15.80
CA ASP A 107 -44.61 -15.20 -14.51
C ASP A 107 -43.63 -14.15 -13.92
N PRO A 108 -44.04 -12.87 -13.82
CA PRO A 108 -43.17 -11.81 -13.36
C PRO A 108 -42.75 -11.96 -11.89
N ARG A 109 -43.58 -12.60 -11.05
CA ARG A 109 -43.29 -12.82 -9.63
C ARG A 109 -42.19 -13.88 -9.48
N ILE A 110 -42.31 -14.98 -10.21
CA ILE A 110 -41.31 -16.06 -10.23
C ILE A 110 -39.99 -15.52 -10.80
N ARG A 111 -40.05 -14.76 -11.90
CA ARG A 111 -38.88 -14.12 -12.51
C ARG A 111 -38.12 -13.22 -11.51
N GLN A 112 -38.85 -12.38 -10.77
CA GLN A 112 -38.24 -11.51 -9.75
C GLN A 112 -37.63 -12.32 -8.61
N GLU A 113 -38.26 -13.41 -8.17
CA GLU A 113 -37.71 -14.27 -7.13
C GLU A 113 -36.37 -14.89 -7.56
N TYR A 114 -36.25 -15.35 -8.81
CA TYR A 114 -34.99 -15.83 -9.36
C TYR A 114 -33.90 -14.75 -9.43
N LEU A 115 -34.25 -13.53 -9.85
CA LEU A 115 -33.32 -12.40 -9.86
C LEU A 115 -32.80 -12.10 -8.45
N ASN A 116 -33.69 -12.00 -7.47
CA ASN A 116 -33.33 -11.73 -6.07
C ASN A 116 -32.43 -12.83 -5.49
N ARG A 117 -32.74 -14.11 -5.75
CA ARG A 117 -31.90 -15.23 -5.29
C ARG A 117 -30.51 -15.21 -5.94
N HIS A 118 -30.43 -14.85 -7.21
CA HIS A 118 -29.15 -14.72 -7.90
C HIS A 118 -28.31 -13.57 -7.33
N GLU A 119 -28.93 -12.41 -7.10
CA GLU A 119 -28.27 -11.27 -6.44
C GLU A 119 -27.73 -11.66 -5.05
N GLN A 120 -28.51 -12.39 -4.25
CA GLN A 120 -28.05 -12.90 -2.95
C GLN A 120 -26.84 -13.84 -3.07
N ILE A 121 -26.83 -14.73 -4.08
CA ILE A 121 -25.70 -15.63 -4.34
C ILE A 121 -24.47 -14.82 -4.74
N MET A 122 -24.63 -13.83 -5.62
CA MET A 122 -23.56 -12.94 -6.06
C MET A 122 -22.94 -12.19 -4.88
N GLU A 123 -23.77 -11.59 -4.02
CA GLU A 123 -23.30 -10.89 -2.82
C GLU A 123 -22.58 -11.83 -1.85
N THR A 124 -23.04 -13.08 -1.73
CA THR A 124 -22.35 -14.10 -0.91
C THR A 124 -20.97 -14.41 -1.48
N TYR A 125 -20.86 -14.70 -2.78
CA TYR A 125 -19.57 -14.97 -3.43
C TYR A 125 -18.61 -13.79 -3.31
N LYS A 126 -19.08 -12.57 -3.56
CA LYS A 126 -18.29 -11.35 -3.40
C LYS A 126 -17.71 -11.21 -1.99
N SER A 127 -18.54 -11.46 -0.96
CA SER A 127 -18.12 -11.44 0.44
C SER A 127 -17.05 -12.49 0.73
N GLU A 128 -17.25 -13.72 0.27
CA GLU A 128 -16.27 -14.82 0.45
C GLU A 128 -14.95 -14.52 -0.27
N MET A 129 -14.99 -13.98 -1.50
CA MET A 129 -13.79 -13.56 -2.22
C MET A 129 -13.03 -12.46 -1.49
N MET A 130 -13.73 -11.49 -0.89
CA MET A 130 -13.09 -10.44 -0.09
C MET A 130 -12.39 -10.99 1.15
N ILE A 131 -13.02 -11.93 1.86
CA ILE A 131 -12.41 -12.60 3.01
C ILE A 131 -11.15 -13.33 2.56
N LEU A 132 -11.20 -14.05 1.44
CA LEU A 132 -10.06 -14.77 0.89
C LEU A 132 -8.93 -13.81 0.50
N LEU A 133 -9.24 -12.69 -0.15
CA LEU A 133 -8.25 -11.67 -0.54
C LEU A 133 -7.55 -11.05 0.69
N VAL A 134 -8.31 -10.72 1.73
CA VAL A 134 -7.74 -10.21 3.00
C VAL A 134 -6.82 -11.25 3.62
N TYR A 135 -7.22 -12.52 3.64
CA TYR A 135 -6.41 -13.61 4.18
C TYR A 135 -5.11 -13.81 3.40
N ILE A 136 -5.17 -13.81 2.06
CA ILE A 136 -3.99 -13.92 1.19
C ILE A 136 -3.05 -12.73 1.42
N ALA A 137 -3.58 -11.51 1.50
CA ALA A 137 -2.79 -10.31 1.76
C ALA A 137 -2.10 -10.35 3.14
N GLU A 138 -2.78 -10.90 4.16
CA GLU A 138 -2.21 -11.10 5.49
C GLU A 138 -0.99 -12.04 5.45
N ILE A 139 -1.12 -13.18 4.75
CA ILE A 139 -0.01 -14.13 4.59
C ILE A 139 1.19 -13.46 3.91
N PHE A 140 0.99 -12.80 2.77
CA PHE A 140 2.08 -12.12 2.06
C PHE A 140 2.74 -11.04 2.91
N MET A 141 1.96 -10.24 3.64
CA MET A 141 2.49 -9.23 4.56
C MET A 141 3.35 -9.87 5.64
N LEU A 142 2.91 -10.98 6.25
CA LEU A 142 3.66 -11.69 7.28
C LEU A 142 4.97 -12.29 6.73
N GLU A 143 4.95 -12.86 5.52
CA GLU A 143 6.15 -13.38 4.86
C GLU A 143 7.19 -12.27 4.61
N ILE A 144 6.77 -11.11 4.10
CA ILE A 144 7.65 -9.97 3.86
C ILE A 144 8.18 -9.39 5.18
N GLN A 145 7.35 -9.30 6.21
CA GLN A 145 7.76 -8.87 7.55
C GLN A 145 8.81 -9.81 8.13
N GLN A 146 8.60 -11.14 8.05
CA GLN A 146 9.57 -12.13 8.53
C GLN A 146 10.90 -12.01 7.77
N LEU A 147 10.84 -11.86 6.45
CA LEU A 147 12.02 -11.63 5.61
C LEU A 147 12.80 -10.37 6.02
N PHE A 148 12.11 -9.28 6.37
CA PHE A 148 12.75 -8.08 6.88
C PHE A 148 13.40 -8.30 8.25
N ASP A 149 12.70 -8.97 9.17
CA ASP A 149 13.20 -9.25 10.52
C ASP A 149 14.42 -10.17 10.50
N ASP A 150 14.44 -11.17 9.62
CA ASP A 150 15.59 -12.07 9.43
C ASP A 150 16.82 -11.34 8.90
N GLU A 151 16.66 -10.42 7.94
CA GLU A 151 17.79 -9.60 7.46
C GLU A 151 18.28 -8.60 8.52
N MET A 152 17.35 -8.03 9.30
CA MET A 152 17.71 -7.16 10.41
C MET A 152 18.51 -7.92 11.48
N ALA A 153 18.07 -9.14 11.81
CA ALA A 153 18.79 -10.01 12.73
C ALA A 153 20.18 -10.38 12.21
N LYS A 154 20.32 -10.70 10.91
CA LYS A 154 21.63 -10.95 10.28
C LYS A 154 22.55 -9.74 10.36
N LEU A 155 22.03 -8.54 10.06
CA LEU A 155 22.80 -7.30 10.21
C LEU A 155 23.33 -7.16 11.64
N TRP A 156 22.47 -7.30 12.64
CA TRP A 156 22.88 -7.18 14.04
C TRP A 156 23.93 -8.24 14.43
N GLN A 157 23.77 -9.49 13.99
CA GLN A 157 24.76 -10.54 14.21
C GLN A 157 26.11 -10.20 13.58
N GLU A 158 26.13 -9.75 12.32
CA GLU A 158 27.34 -9.32 11.64
C GLU A 158 28.03 -8.16 12.37
N GLN A 159 27.26 -7.18 12.85
CA GLN A 159 27.80 -6.08 13.66
C GLN A 159 28.49 -6.57 14.94
N HIS A 160 27.96 -7.61 15.60
CA HIS A 160 28.56 -8.16 16.80
C HIS A 160 29.79 -9.04 16.54
N CYS A 161 29.85 -9.72 15.40
CA CYS A 161 30.96 -10.61 15.03
C CYS A 161 32.14 -9.91 14.35
N LEU A 162 31.94 -8.72 13.76
CA LEU A 162 33.00 -7.98 13.08
C LEU A 162 33.98 -7.31 14.06
N PRO A 163 35.27 -7.15 13.69
CA PRO A 163 36.19 -6.27 14.41
C PRO A 163 35.61 -4.86 14.50
N ILE A 164 35.83 -4.14 15.62
CA ILE A 164 35.25 -2.81 15.86
C ILE A 164 35.47 -1.85 14.68
N LYS A 165 36.66 -1.88 14.07
CA LYS A 165 37.02 -1.05 12.91
C LYS A 165 36.24 -1.36 11.63
N LYS A 166 35.49 -2.47 11.56
CA LYS A 166 34.67 -2.91 10.41
C LYS A 166 33.16 -2.81 10.67
N ARG A 167 32.76 -2.39 11.88
CA ARG A 167 31.36 -2.21 12.26
C ARG A 167 30.83 -0.88 11.72
N PHE A 168 29.51 -0.80 11.56
CA PHE A 168 28.85 0.48 11.42
C PHE A 168 29.05 1.29 12.69
N ASN A 169 29.41 2.56 12.51
CA ASN A 169 29.38 3.50 13.61
C ASN A 169 27.91 3.82 13.95
N SER A 170 27.70 4.43 15.12
CA SER A 170 26.37 4.86 15.55
C SER A 170 25.71 5.85 14.57
N ILE A 171 26.50 6.65 13.86
CA ILE A 171 26.00 7.62 12.88
C ILE A 171 25.29 6.90 11.73
N VAL A 172 25.92 5.87 11.13
CA VAL A 172 25.34 5.09 10.04
C VAL A 172 24.06 4.40 10.50
N LEU A 173 24.04 3.80 11.69
CA LEU A 173 22.84 3.17 12.23
C LEU A 173 21.69 4.19 12.41
N ASN A 174 21.99 5.37 12.96
CA ASN A 174 21.00 6.44 13.10
C ASN A 174 20.46 6.93 11.76
N LEU A 175 21.32 7.05 10.74
CA LEU A 175 20.90 7.43 9.39
C LEU A 175 20.02 6.37 8.74
N MET A 176 20.31 5.08 8.96
CA MET A 176 19.44 3.99 8.51
C MET A 176 18.06 4.05 9.16
N GLU A 177 17.98 4.28 10.48
CA GLU A 177 16.71 4.44 11.20
C GLU A 177 15.89 5.63 10.66
N GLN A 178 16.55 6.76 10.41
CA GLN A 178 15.92 7.92 9.77
C GLN A 178 15.38 7.56 8.39
N ARG A 179 16.15 6.81 7.59
CA ARG A 179 15.73 6.37 6.26
C ARG A 179 14.53 5.42 6.33
N PHE A 180 14.48 4.50 7.30
CA PHE A 180 13.29 3.67 7.53
C PHE A 180 12.07 4.48 7.94
N ALA A 181 12.24 5.49 8.79
CA ALA A 181 11.14 6.39 9.15
C ALA A 181 10.64 7.20 7.94
N ASN A 182 11.56 7.65 7.08
CA ASN A 182 11.23 8.34 5.83
C ASN A 182 10.40 7.44 4.89
N ILE A 183 10.80 6.18 4.74
CA ILE A 183 10.07 5.17 3.96
C ILE A 183 8.65 4.98 4.51
N THR A 184 8.50 4.80 5.84
CA THR A 184 7.17 4.66 6.45
C THR A 184 6.28 5.87 6.13
N LYS A 185 6.79 7.09 6.26
CA LYS A 185 6.03 8.32 5.96
C LYS A 185 5.67 8.43 4.47
N LYS A 186 6.61 8.12 3.58
CA LYS A 186 6.36 8.10 2.12
C LYS A 186 5.21 7.16 1.78
N VAL A 187 5.27 5.93 2.29
CA VAL A 187 4.26 4.91 2.04
C VAL A 187 2.89 5.31 2.61
N GLN A 188 2.86 5.88 3.82
CA GLN A 188 1.62 6.40 4.40
C GLN A 188 0.98 7.47 3.51
N CYS A 189 1.77 8.41 2.99
CA CYS A 189 1.31 9.44 2.07
C CYS A 189 0.70 8.82 0.78
N ILE A 190 1.38 7.84 0.17
CA ILE A 190 0.86 7.10 -0.99
C ILE A 190 -0.47 6.42 -0.65
N SER A 191 -0.56 5.76 0.51
CA SER A 191 -1.76 5.03 0.90
C SER A 191 -2.97 5.93 1.15
N GLN A 192 -2.77 7.12 1.71
CA GLN A 192 -3.83 8.10 1.93
C GLN A 192 -4.44 8.55 0.59
N TYR A 193 -3.60 8.76 -0.42
CA TYR A 193 -4.05 9.13 -1.76
C TYR A 193 -4.77 7.99 -2.50
N LYS A 194 -4.29 6.74 -2.35
CA LYS A 194 -4.99 5.55 -2.88
C LYS A 194 -6.40 5.41 -2.27
N LEU A 195 -6.55 5.67 -0.97
CA LEU A 195 -7.85 5.56 -0.31
C LEU A 195 -8.81 6.69 -0.72
N SER A 196 -8.33 7.93 -0.87
CA SER A 196 -9.18 9.05 -1.33
C SER A 196 -9.69 8.84 -2.76
N SER A 197 -8.84 8.35 -3.67
CA SER A 197 -9.23 8.03 -5.06
C SER A 197 -10.19 6.84 -5.19
N LEU A 198 -10.23 5.93 -4.21
CA LEU A 198 -11.22 4.85 -4.17
C LEU A 198 -12.62 5.36 -3.77
N VAL A 199 -12.71 6.40 -2.92
CA VAL A 199 -13.96 6.93 -2.38
C VAL A 199 -14.59 8.03 -3.27
N ASP A 200 -13.78 8.89 -3.91
CA ASP A 200 -14.30 10.10 -4.58
C ASP A 200 -15.06 9.90 -5.90
N GLU A 201 -14.97 8.73 -6.55
CA GLU A 201 -15.77 8.48 -7.77
C GLU A 201 -17.21 8.03 -7.47
N SER A 202 -17.56 7.84 -6.18
CA SER A 202 -18.93 7.49 -5.76
C SER A 202 -19.92 8.68 -5.83
N LEU A 203 -19.44 9.89 -6.12
CA LEU A 203 -20.25 11.11 -6.30
C LEU A 203 -20.54 11.46 -7.77
N THR A 204 -20.14 10.61 -8.71
CA THR A 204 -20.43 10.78 -10.14
C THR A 204 -21.31 9.65 -10.68
N LEU A 205 -22.53 9.52 -10.18
CA LEU A 205 -23.67 8.91 -10.90
C LEU A 205 -24.99 9.55 -10.45
#